data_AF-A0A7S4HNY4-F1
#
_entry.id   AF-A0A7S4HNY4-F1
#
_cell.length_a   1.000
_cell.length_b   1.000
_cell.length_c   1.000
_cell.angle_alpha   90.00
_cell.angle_beta   90.00
_cell.angle_gamma   90.00
#
_symmetry.space_group_name_H-M   'P 1'
#
loop_
_entity.id
_entity.type
_entity.pdbx_description
1 polymer ?
#
loop_
_entity_poly.entity_id
_entity_poly.type
_entity_poly.pdbx_seq_one_letter_code
_entity_poly.pdbx_strand_id
1 'polypeptide(L)'
;RKCAVCSSCDHLLRCSRCKSVFYCSKEHQMEHWATHKTECITLLKKRPLPVHEPPAKIPRVSVPVVASFEAIPENIRTHPNLSTLTELTISLEYENESPEIDLAA
;
A
#
# COMPACT_ATOMS: atom_id res chain seq x y z
N ARG A 1 -22.96 10.60 8.66
CA ARG A 1 -21.47 10.76 8.68
C ARG A 1 -21.17 12.01 7.86
N LYS A 2 -20.20 12.82 8.23
CA LYS A 2 -19.85 14.07 7.53
C LYS A 2 -18.35 14.31 7.59
N CYS A 3 -17.81 15.08 6.65
CA CYS A 3 -16.42 15.51 6.68
C CYS A 3 -16.15 16.34 7.94
N ALA A 4 -15.07 16.03 8.66
CA ALA A 4 -14.68 16.77 9.86
C ALA A 4 -14.18 18.20 9.59
N VAL A 5 -13.85 18.53 8.33
CA VAL A 5 -13.35 19.86 7.93
C VAL A 5 -14.47 20.71 7.33
N CYS A 6 -15.05 20.27 6.22
CA CYS A 6 -16.05 21.05 5.48
C CYS A 6 -17.51 20.66 5.75
N SER A 7 -17.77 19.66 6.61
CA SER A 7 -19.11 19.13 6.89
C SER A 7 -19.90 18.55 5.70
N SER A 8 -19.31 18.42 4.50
CA SER A 8 -19.94 17.74 3.36
C SER A 8 -20.28 16.29 3.71
N CYS A 9 -21.36 15.77 3.12
CA CYS A 9 -21.77 14.37 3.22
C CYS A 9 -21.41 13.51 1.99
N ASP A 10 -20.77 14.10 0.98
CA ASP A 10 -20.42 13.42 -0.28
C ASP A 10 -19.02 12.80 -0.24
N HIS A 11 -18.85 11.70 -0.97
CA HIS A 11 -17.56 11.00 -1.18
C HIS A 11 -16.75 10.77 0.09
N LEU A 12 -17.41 10.35 1.17
CA LEU A 12 -16.77 10.22 2.47
C LEU A 12 -15.83 9.01 2.55
N LEU A 13 -14.56 9.33 2.67
CA LEU A 13 -13.49 8.48 3.15
C LEU A 13 -13.53 8.41 4.68
N ARG A 14 -12.99 7.34 5.24
CA ARG A 14 -12.86 7.15 6.68
C ARG A 14 -11.40 6.95 7.04
N CYS A 15 -10.98 7.47 8.19
CA CYS A 15 -9.62 7.27 8.67
C CYS A 15 -9.30 5.76 8.74
N SER A 16 -8.24 5.31 8.06
CA SER A 16 -7.89 3.88 7.99
C SER A 16 -7.52 3.29 9.35
N ARG A 17 -6.96 4.12 10.24
CA ARG A 17 -6.51 3.72 11.59
C ARG A 17 -7.68 3.58 12.56
N CYS A 18 -8.33 4.69 12.91
CA CYS A 18 -9.39 4.67 13.92
C CYS A 18 -10.75 4.23 13.35
N LYS A 19 -10.97 4.37 12.03
CA LYS A 19 -12.22 4.03 11.35
C LYS A 19 -13.47 4.79 11.83
N SER A 20 -13.29 5.82 12.66
CA SER A 20 -14.35 6.56 13.36
C SER A 20 -14.62 7.97 12.81
N VAL A 21 -13.62 8.63 12.21
CA VAL A 21 -13.75 9.98 11.64
C VAL A 21 -13.76 9.92 10.12
N PHE A 22 -14.52 10.82 9.48
CA PHE A 22 -14.78 10.85 8.05
C PHE A 22 -14.27 12.15 7.40
N TYR A 23 -13.84 12.04 6.15
CA TYR A 23 -13.31 13.13 5.33
C TYR A 23 -13.79 12.94 3.90
N CYS A 24 -14.12 13.99 3.15
CA CYS A 24 -14.46 13.85 1.74
C CYS A 24 -13.23 13.68 0.82
N SER A 25 -12.03 13.91 1.34
CA SER A 25 -10.78 13.77 0.58
C SER A 25 -9.56 13.53 1.49
N LYS A 26 -8.40 13.21 0.89
CA LYS A 26 -7.14 13.02 1.64
C LYS A 26 -6.58 14.34 2.15
N GLU A 27 -6.83 15.43 1.43
CA GLU A 27 -6.40 16.78 1.78
C GLU A 27 -7.04 17.20 3.10
N HIS A 28 -8.36 17.05 3.24
CA HIS A 28 -9.06 17.31 4.51
C HIS A 28 -8.62 16.37 5.63
N GLN A 29 -8.20 15.14 5.32
CA GLN A 29 -7.61 14.26 6.33
C GLN A 29 -6.24 14.77 6.82
N MET A 30 -5.41 15.30 5.91
CA MET A 30 -4.10 15.87 6.24
C MET A 30 -4.22 17.19 7.00
N GLU A 31 -5.12 18.08 6.57
CA GLU A 31 -5.40 19.35 7.26
C GLU A 31 -5.86 19.11 8.70
N HIS A 32 -6.79 18.17 8.89
CA HIS A 32 -7.27 17.80 10.22
C HIS A 32 -6.30 16.90 11.01
N TRP A 33 -5.17 16.47 10.44
CA TRP A 33 -4.30 15.48 11.08
C TRP A 33 -3.70 15.97 12.41
N ALA A 34 -3.34 17.25 12.50
CA ALA A 34 -2.71 17.83 13.69
C ALA A 34 -3.58 17.64 14.95
N THR A 35 -4.88 17.90 14.84
CA THR A 35 -5.86 17.71 15.92
C THR A 35 -6.35 16.26 15.99
N HIS A 36 -6.55 15.61 14.86
CA HIS A 36 -7.04 14.23 14.81
C HIS A 36 -6.07 13.22 15.41
N LYS A 37 -4.76 13.46 15.39
CA LYS A 37 -3.74 12.46 15.80
C LYS A 37 -4.00 11.89 17.20
N THR A 38 -4.25 12.75 18.19
CA THR A 38 -4.49 12.35 19.58
C THR A 38 -5.82 11.61 19.74
N GLU A 39 -6.87 12.12 19.10
CA GLU A 39 -8.19 11.48 19.06
C GLU A 39 -8.14 10.12 18.36
N CYS A 40 -7.40 10.02 17.25
CA CYS A 40 -7.26 8.81 16.46
C CYS A 40 -6.70 7.65 17.29
N ILE A 41 -5.69 7.93 18.12
CA ILE A 41 -5.09 6.93 19.03
C ILE A 41 -6.10 6.52 20.10
N THR A 42 -6.82 7.48 20.67
CA THR A 42 -7.82 7.23 21.71
C THR A 42 -8.99 6.39 21.18
N LEU A 43 -9.49 6.72 19.98
CA LEU A 43 -10.58 6.00 19.34
C LEU A 43 -10.19 4.58 18.92
N LEU A 44 -8.92 4.35 18.58
CA LEU A 44 -8.42 3.00 18.30
C LEU A 44 -8.51 2.09 19.54
N LYS A 45 -8.16 2.62 20.73
CA LYS A 45 -8.21 1.88 22.00
C LYS A 45 -9.63 1.60 22.49
N LYS A 46 -10.58 2.49 22.16
CA LYS A 46 -12.00 2.35 22.51
C LYS A 46 -12.76 1.37 21.64
N ARG A 47 -12.19 0.95 20.51
CA ARG A 47 -12.79 -0.11 19.74
C ARG A 47 -12.78 -1.34 20.65
N PRO A 48 -13.94 -1.95 20.96
CA PRO A 48 -13.91 -3.25 21.61
C PRO A 48 -12.97 -4.08 20.74
N LEU A 49 -11.92 -4.59 21.36
CA LEU A 49 -11.11 -5.59 20.69
C LEU A 49 -12.12 -6.58 20.11
N PRO A 50 -11.90 -7.13 18.91
CA PRO A 50 -12.47 -8.43 18.64
C PRO A 50 -12.15 -9.20 19.91
N VAL A 51 -13.16 -9.61 20.66
CA VAL A 51 -12.94 -10.62 21.68
C VAL A 51 -12.50 -11.78 20.81
N HIS A 52 -11.19 -11.86 20.60
CA HIS A 52 -10.56 -13.10 20.27
C HIS A 52 -10.97 -13.91 21.49
N GLU A 53 -12.06 -14.67 21.38
CA GLU A 53 -12.02 -16.00 21.96
C GLU A 53 -10.59 -16.48 21.69
N PRO A 54 -9.82 -16.82 22.75
CA PRO A 54 -8.41 -17.14 22.62
C PRO A 54 -8.28 -18.01 21.38
N PRO A 55 -7.47 -17.59 20.38
CA PRO A 55 -7.58 -18.07 19.00
C PRO A 55 -7.81 -19.55 19.05
N ALA A 56 -9.03 -19.99 18.71
CA ALA A 56 -9.43 -21.39 18.83
C ALA A 56 -8.29 -22.19 18.23
N LYS A 57 -7.60 -22.95 19.09
CA LYS A 57 -6.26 -23.48 18.86
C LYS A 57 -6.17 -23.89 17.40
N ILE A 58 -5.48 -23.10 16.58
CA ILE A 58 -5.31 -23.48 15.17
C ILE A 58 -4.61 -24.83 15.27
N PRO A 59 -5.21 -25.94 14.81
CA PRO A 59 -4.53 -27.22 14.88
C PRO A 59 -3.22 -27.01 14.11
N ARG A 60 -2.09 -27.21 14.80
CA ARG A 60 -0.79 -27.31 14.14
C ARG A 60 -0.89 -28.54 13.26
N VAL A 61 -1.36 -28.35 12.03
CA VAL A 61 -1.21 -29.34 10.99
C VAL A 61 0.28 -29.32 10.68
N SER A 62 0.97 -30.34 11.15
CA SER A 62 2.33 -30.67 10.73
C SER A 62 2.27 -31.00 9.26
N VAL A 63 2.36 -30.00 8.40
CA VAL A 63 2.53 -30.24 6.97
C VAL A 63 3.89 -30.94 6.85
N PRO A 64 3.96 -32.19 6.37
CA PRO A 64 5.24 -32.82 6.15
C PRO A 64 5.94 -31.99 5.09
N VAL A 65 7.11 -31.44 5.41
CA VAL A 65 8.01 -30.85 4.43
C VAL A 65 8.60 -31.99 3.60
N VAL A 66 7.75 -32.63 2.80
CA VAL A 66 8.13 -33.74 1.92
C VAL A 66 7.73 -33.39 0.50
N ALA A 67 8.65 -32.72 -0.18
CA ALA A 67 9.07 -33.11 -1.52
C ALA A 67 10.22 -32.20 -1.91
N SER A 68 11.34 -32.82 -2.28
CA SER A 68 12.49 -32.21 -2.91
C SER A 68 12.11 -31.16 -3.94
N PHE A 69 12.90 -30.09 -3.98
CA PHE A 69 12.83 -28.94 -4.88
C PHE A 69 12.76 -29.27 -6.39
N GLU A 70 12.90 -30.54 -6.78
CA GLU A 70 12.94 -31.02 -8.17
C GLU A 70 11.57 -31.35 -8.79
N ALA A 71 10.46 -31.20 -8.05
CA ALA A 71 9.11 -31.55 -8.54
C ALA A 71 8.12 -30.38 -8.61
N ILE A 72 8.60 -29.15 -8.86
CA ILE A 72 7.72 -27.99 -9.11
C ILE A 72 7.54 -27.83 -10.63
N PRO A 73 6.31 -27.85 -11.18
CA PRO A 73 6.09 -27.63 -12.60
C PRO A 73 6.46 -26.20 -13.01
N GLU A 74 7.12 -26.05 -14.18
CA GLU A 74 7.70 -24.81 -14.73
C GLU A 74 6.74 -23.59 -14.70
N ASN A 75 5.43 -23.83 -14.76
CA ASN A 75 4.34 -22.85 -14.70
C ASN A 75 4.38 -21.97 -13.43
N ILE A 76 4.85 -22.47 -12.28
CA ILE A 76 4.86 -21.69 -11.02
C ILE A 76 6.13 -20.83 -10.87
N ARG A 77 7.12 -20.97 -11.76
CA ARG A 77 8.36 -20.17 -11.72
C ARG A 77 8.24 -18.80 -12.39
N THR A 78 7.21 -18.57 -13.18
CA THR A 78 6.99 -17.29 -13.86
C THR A 78 5.98 -16.43 -13.11
N HIS A 79 6.33 -15.97 -11.91
CA HIS A 79 5.72 -14.72 -11.41
C HIS A 79 6.54 -13.54 -11.96
N PRO A 80 5.89 -12.56 -12.63
CA PRO A 80 6.56 -11.53 -13.41
C PRO A 80 7.10 -10.44 -12.47
N ASN A 81 8.30 -10.64 -11.97
CA ASN A 81 9.10 -9.54 -11.44
C ASN A 81 10.61 -9.80 -11.59
N LEU A 82 11.03 -10.14 -12.81
CA LEU A 82 12.44 -9.97 -13.21
C LEU A 82 12.62 -9.80 -14.73
N SER A 83 11.66 -10.21 -15.57
CA SER A 83 11.76 -10.05 -17.04
C SER A 83 11.48 -8.63 -17.55
N THR A 84 10.83 -7.77 -16.76
CA THR A 84 10.50 -6.39 -17.17
C THR A 84 11.62 -5.38 -16.94
N LEU A 85 12.72 -5.75 -16.26
CA LEU A 85 13.86 -4.85 -16.06
C LEU A 85 14.93 -4.97 -17.16
N THR A 86 14.97 -6.07 -17.90
CA THR A 86 15.91 -6.25 -19.03
C THR A 86 15.41 -5.63 -20.33
N GLU A 87 14.10 -5.50 -20.51
CA GLU A 87 13.51 -4.86 -21.71
C GLU A 87 13.57 -3.32 -21.65
N LEU A 88 13.57 -2.71 -20.45
CA LEU A 88 13.66 -1.25 -20.31
C LEU A 88 15.08 -0.68 -20.49
N THR A 89 16.13 -1.48 -20.25
CA THR A 89 17.52 -1.03 -20.40
C THR A 89 18.00 -1.01 -21.84
N ILE A 90 17.39 -1.80 -22.74
CA ILE A 90 17.83 -1.90 -24.15
C ILE A 90 17.30 -0.74 -25.02
N SER A 91 16.33 0.06 -24.54
CA SER A 91 15.75 1.17 -25.32
C SER A 91 16.40 2.55 -25.11
N LEU A 92 17.43 2.68 -24.26
CA LEU A 92 18.16 3.94 -24.05
C LEU A 92 19.53 4.00 -24.72
N GLU A 93 19.93 2.94 -25.43
CA GLU A 93 21.07 2.96 -26.35
C GLU A 93 20.54 3.26 -27.76
N TYR A 94 20.03 4.48 -27.97
CA TYR A 94 19.87 5.02 -29.30
C TYR A 94 20.65 6.32 -29.39
N GLU A 95 21.60 6.27 -30.31
CA GLU A 95 22.59 7.29 -30.61
C GLU A 95 21.94 8.66 -30.80
N ASN A 96 22.65 9.73 -30.43
CA ASN A 96 23.15 10.64 -31.45
C ASN A 96 24.09 11.66 -30.81
N GLU A 97 25.16 11.88 -31.54
CA GLU A 97 26.29 12.75 -31.25
C GLU A 97 25.90 14.19 -30.93
N SER A 98 26.76 14.81 -30.13
CA SER A 98 26.91 16.25 -30.01
C SER A 98 27.05 16.90 -31.39
N PRO A 99 26.46 18.09 -31.60
CA PRO A 99 27.28 19.16 -32.15
C PRO A 99 27.15 20.45 -31.35
N GLU A 100 28.32 20.97 -30.99
CA GLU A 100 28.56 22.33 -30.54
C GLU A 100 28.02 23.33 -31.58
N ILE A 101 27.34 24.40 -31.12
CA ILE A 101 27.27 25.65 -31.88
C ILE A 101 27.17 26.85 -30.93
N ASP A 102 28.12 27.75 -31.18
CA ASP A 102 28.47 29.04 -30.60
C ASP A 102 27.29 29.95 -30.21
N LEU A 103 27.32 30.46 -28.97
CA LEU A 103 26.51 31.60 -28.56
C LEU A 103 27.34 32.87 -28.74
N ALA A 104 27.12 33.58 -29.83
CA ALA A 104 27.71 34.90 -30.07
C ALA A 104 26.65 35.94 -30.50
N ALA A 105 26.60 37.01 -29.71
CA ALA A 105 26.14 38.39 -29.97
C ALA A 105 24.67 38.64 -30.35
#